data_AF-A0A2I0UEE6-F1
#
_entry.id   AF-A0A2I0UEE6-F1
#
_cell.length_a   1.000
_cell.length_b   1.000
_cell.length_c   1.000
_cell.angle_alpha   90.00
_cell.angle_beta   90.00
_cell.angle_gamma   90.00
#
_symmetry.space_group_name_H-M   'P 1'
#
loop_
_entity.id
_entity.type
_entity.pdbx_description
1 polymer ?
#
loop_
_entity_poly.entity_id
_entity_poly.type
_entity_poly.pdbx_seq_one_letter_code
_entity_poly.pdbx_strand_id
1 'polypeptide(L)'
;MSKELLGKLRAKKEAYRGWKQGWVEWAEYKETVRVARNQIRQAKAQAELNLARDIKNNTKNFYRYVRDKGKTREVVGPLWKEMGDLASQDMDKAELLNNFFASVFTGKGSNHTTQVTKGKNRGSVNEELPTV
;
A
#
# COMPACT_ATOMS: atom_id res chain seq x y z
N MET A 1 -9.47 -10.43 6.97
CA MET A 1 -10.90 -10.05 7.16
C MET A 1 -11.67 -11.31 7.49
N SER A 2 -12.30 -11.41 8.67
CA SER A 2 -13.08 -12.60 9.02
C SER A 2 -14.34 -12.67 8.15
N LYS A 3 -14.78 -13.90 7.81
CA LYS A 3 -16.02 -14.14 7.04
C LYS A 3 -17.24 -13.48 7.71
N GLU A 4 -17.23 -13.42 9.04
CA GLU A 4 -18.26 -12.78 9.86
C GLU A 4 -18.36 -11.27 9.63
N LEU A 5 -17.23 -10.55 9.54
CA LEU A 5 -17.21 -9.11 9.31
C LEU A 5 -17.71 -8.77 7.90
N LEU A 6 -17.42 -9.64 6.94
CA LEU A 6 -17.94 -9.53 5.57
C LEU A 6 -19.46 -9.74 5.53
N GLY A 7 -20.00 -10.69 6.31
CA GLY A 7 -21.44 -10.89 6.46
C GLY A 7 -22.15 -9.65 6.99
N LYS A 8 -21.60 -9.02 8.05
CA LYS A 8 -22.14 -7.77 8.63
C LYS A 8 -22.12 -6.62 7.63
N LEU A 9 -21.07 -6.52 6.80
CA LEU A 9 -20.99 -5.53 5.74
C LEU A 9 -22.07 -5.75 4.65
N ARG A 10 -22.35 -7.01 4.30
CA ARG A 10 -23.42 -7.36 3.35
C ARG A 10 -24.80 -7.03 3.94
N ALA A 11 -25.08 -7.42 5.17
CA ALA A 11 -26.33 -7.11 5.85
C ALA A 11 -26.64 -5.60 5.84
N LYS A 12 -25.63 -4.75 6.09
CA LYS A 12 -25.77 -3.30 5.99
C LYS A 12 -26.11 -2.82 4.56
N LYS A 13 -25.48 -3.42 3.53
CA LYS A 13 -25.76 -3.09 2.12
C LYS A 13 -27.16 -3.55 1.69
N GLU A 14 -27.59 -4.72 2.15
CA GLU A 14 -28.91 -5.28 1.87
C GLU A 14 -30.01 -4.47 2.56
N ALA A 15 -29.84 -4.11 3.83
CA ALA A 15 -30.76 -3.22 4.53
C ALA A 15 -30.93 -1.88 3.80
N TYR A 16 -29.85 -1.30 3.28
CA TYR A 16 -29.92 -0.08 2.47
C TYR A 16 -30.70 -0.28 1.16
N ARG A 17 -30.48 -1.40 0.46
CA ARG A 17 -31.22 -1.73 -0.76
C ARG A 17 -32.72 -1.91 -0.47
N GLY A 18 -33.06 -2.65 0.59
CA GLY A 18 -34.45 -2.90 0.99
C GLY A 18 -35.18 -1.61 1.35
N TRP A 19 -34.55 -0.74 2.14
CA TRP A 19 -35.11 0.57 2.46
C TRP A 19 -35.28 1.46 1.23
N LYS A 20 -34.28 1.51 0.35
CA LYS A 20 -34.33 2.32 -0.88
C LYS A 20 -35.44 1.87 -1.83
N GLN A 21 -35.78 0.58 -1.81
CA GLN A 21 -36.85 0.01 -2.64
C GLN A 21 -38.23 0.05 -1.97
N GLY A 22 -38.32 0.49 -0.70
CA GLY A 22 -39.59 0.54 0.05
C GLY A 22 -40.01 -0.80 0.67
N TRP A 23 -39.16 -1.82 0.66
CA TRP A 23 -39.45 -3.15 1.23
C TRP A 23 -39.24 -3.21 2.74
N VAL A 24 -38.50 -2.24 3.29
CA VAL A 24 -38.07 -2.18 4.67
C VAL A 24 -38.41 -0.81 5.24
N GLU A 25 -39.02 -0.79 6.41
CA GLU A 25 -39.35 0.45 7.10
C GLU A 25 -38.08 1.19 7.54
N TRP A 26 -38.12 2.53 7.59
CA TRP A 26 -36.98 3.34 8.02
C TRP A 26 -36.45 2.97 9.42
N ALA A 27 -37.34 2.61 10.35
CA ALA A 27 -36.98 2.21 11.70
C ALA A 27 -36.14 0.91 11.71
N GLU A 28 -36.60 -0.11 10.99
CA GLU A 28 -35.90 -1.40 10.87
C GLU A 28 -34.54 -1.25 10.20
N TYR A 29 -34.45 -0.43 9.15
CA TYR A 29 -33.20 -0.07 8.49
C TYR A 29 -32.21 0.58 9.47
N LYS A 30 -32.67 1.55 10.26
CA LYS A 30 -31.81 2.30 11.19
C LYS A 30 -31.24 1.36 12.25
N GLU A 31 -32.05 0.46 12.77
CA GLU A 31 -31.62 -0.49 13.80
C GLU A 31 -30.63 -1.53 13.23
N THR A 32 -30.92 -2.13 12.08
CA THR A 32 -29.98 -3.06 11.42
C THR A 32 -28.64 -2.41 11.10
N VAL A 33 -28.63 -1.16 10.61
CA VAL A 33 -27.39 -0.42 10.37
C VAL A 33 -26.64 -0.14 11.67
N ARG A 34 -27.35 0.21 12.75
CA ARG A 34 -26.75 0.47 14.08
C ARG A 34 -26.07 -0.78 14.62
N VAL A 35 -26.77 -1.92 14.62
CA VAL A 35 -26.24 -3.22 15.06
C VAL A 35 -25.02 -3.62 14.25
N ALA A 36 -25.11 -3.59 12.91
CA ALA A 36 -23.99 -3.94 12.04
C ALA A 36 -22.76 -3.06 12.27
N ARG A 37 -22.96 -1.74 12.42
CA ARG A 37 -21.87 -0.80 12.74
C ARG A 37 -21.23 -1.12 14.08
N ASN A 38 -22.03 -1.39 15.12
CA ASN A 38 -21.51 -1.70 16.44
C ASN A 38 -20.66 -2.98 16.42
N GLN A 39 -21.18 -4.04 15.80
CA GLN A 39 -20.47 -5.31 15.67
C GLN A 39 -19.18 -5.18 14.85
N ILE A 40 -19.16 -4.36 13.79
CA ILE A 40 -17.94 -4.07 13.02
C ILE A 40 -16.90 -3.36 13.90
N ARG A 41 -17.33 -2.38 14.71
CA ARG A 41 -16.43 -1.68 15.65
C ARG A 41 -15.86 -2.63 16.70
N GLN A 42 -16.69 -3.49 17.29
CA GLN A 42 -16.26 -4.50 18.26
C GLN A 42 -15.26 -5.48 17.66
N ALA A 43 -15.54 -6.03 16.48
CA ALA A 43 -14.63 -6.96 15.82
C ALA A 43 -13.30 -6.30 15.44
N LYS A 44 -13.32 -5.02 15.04
CA LYS A 44 -12.10 -4.25 14.79
C LYS A 44 -11.29 -4.05 16.07
N ALA A 45 -11.92 -3.61 17.16
CA ALA A 45 -11.26 -3.41 18.45
C ALA A 45 -10.64 -4.72 18.97
N GLN A 46 -11.35 -5.84 18.83
CA GLN A 46 -10.83 -7.14 19.22
C GLN A 46 -9.59 -7.55 18.39
N ALA A 47 -9.62 -7.30 17.08
CA ALA A 47 -8.47 -7.58 16.22
C ALA A 47 -7.25 -6.71 16.58
N GLU A 48 -7.46 -5.43 16.88
CA GLU A 48 -6.41 -4.51 17.33
C GLU A 48 -5.85 -4.93 18.70
N LEU A 49 -6.70 -5.35 19.64
CA LEU A 49 -6.26 -5.89 20.94
C LEU A 49 -5.42 -7.15 20.79
N ASN A 50 -5.83 -8.09 19.94
CA ASN A 50 -5.06 -9.30 19.68
C ASN A 50 -3.69 -8.96 19.08
N LEU A 51 -3.65 -7.98 18.18
CA LEU A 51 -2.40 -7.51 17.57
C LEU A 51 -1.46 -6.85 18.59
N ALA A 52 -2.01 -6.07 19.52
CA ALA A 52 -1.24 -5.44 20.59
C ALA A 52 -0.70 -6.47 21.61
N ARG A 53 -1.49 -7.49 21.92
CA ARG A 53 -1.06 -8.60 22.80
C ARG A 53 0.06 -9.43 22.18
N ASP A 54 0.01 -9.63 20.87
CA ASP A 54 0.97 -10.47 20.13
C ASP A 54 2.21 -9.70 19.64
N ILE A 55 2.44 -8.47 20.10
CA ILE A 55 3.59 -7.65 19.66
C ILE A 55 4.90 -8.41 19.85
N LYS A 56 5.09 -9.11 20.97
CA LYS A 56 6.36 -9.80 21.28
C LYS A 56 6.65 -10.95 20.32
N ASN A 57 5.62 -11.70 19.89
CA ASN A 57 5.81 -12.85 19.01
C ASN A 57 5.69 -12.46 17.53
N ASN A 58 5.01 -11.35 17.22
CA ASN A 58 4.61 -10.98 15.87
C ASN A 58 4.70 -9.48 15.60
N THR A 59 5.85 -8.90 15.97
CA THR A 59 6.16 -7.48 15.82
C THR A 59 5.89 -6.94 14.41
N LYS A 60 6.19 -7.74 13.38
CA LYS A 60 6.03 -7.37 11.96
C LYS A 60 4.58 -7.06 11.61
N ASN A 61 3.63 -7.84 12.11
CA ASN A 61 2.22 -7.64 11.82
C ASN A 61 1.68 -6.37 12.48
N PHE A 62 2.15 -6.05 13.69
CA PHE A 62 1.81 -4.81 14.39
C PHE A 62 2.24 -3.56 13.59
N TYR A 63 3.52 -3.48 13.22
CA TYR A 63 4.02 -2.34 12.46
C TYR A 63 3.43 -2.26 11.04
N ARG A 64 3.13 -3.41 10.41
CA ARG A 64 2.39 -3.42 9.14
C ARG A 64 1.02 -2.77 9.30
N TYR A 65 0.27 -3.14 10.34
CA TYR A 65 -1.04 -2.54 10.61
C TYR A 65 -0.94 -1.02 10.84
N VAL A 66 0.03 -0.57 11.64
CA VAL A 66 0.26 0.87 11.88
C VAL A 66 0.57 1.61 10.58
N ARG A 67 1.45 1.05 9.73
CA ARG A 67 1.77 1.61 8.41
C ARG A 67 0.54 1.67 7.50
N ASP A 68 -0.24 0.60 7.43
CA ASP A 68 -1.46 0.53 6.62
C ASP A 68 -2.56 1.50 7.10
N LYS A 69 -2.55 1.88 8.38
CA LYS A 69 -3.46 2.88 8.97
C LYS A 69 -2.94 4.31 8.90
N GLY A 70 -1.65 4.51 8.61
CA GLY A 70 -1.07 5.82 8.37
C GLY A 70 -1.68 6.49 7.13
N LYS A 71 -1.69 7.82 7.11
CA LYS A 71 -2.21 8.63 5.98
C LYS A 71 -1.22 8.74 4.82
N THR A 72 0.05 8.44 5.06
CA THR A 72 1.14 8.58 4.11
C THR A 72 1.51 7.22 3.53
N ARG A 73 0.80 6.82 2.50
CA ARG A 73 1.51 6.25 1.35
C ARG A 73 2.08 7.45 0.60
N GLU A 74 3.24 7.92 1.03
CA GLU A 74 4.13 8.66 0.13
C GLU A 74 4.59 7.66 -0.93
N VAL A 75 3.67 7.29 -1.82
CA VAL A 75 4.07 6.87 -3.15
C VAL A 75 4.67 8.14 -3.70
N VAL A 76 5.99 8.14 -3.89
CA VAL A 76 6.70 9.20 -4.59
C VAL A 76 5.81 9.63 -5.76
N GLY A 77 5.40 10.90 -5.73
CA GLY A 77 4.50 11.43 -6.74
C GLY A 77 5.09 11.24 -8.14
N PRO A 78 4.26 11.31 -9.19
CA PRO A 78 4.76 11.26 -10.55
C PRO A 78 5.91 12.25 -10.74
N LEU A 79 7.04 11.78 -11.29
CA LEU A 79 8.21 12.62 -11.53
C LEU A 79 7.97 13.48 -12.77
N TRP A 80 8.25 14.77 -12.66
CA TRP A 80 8.11 15.74 -13.74
C TRP A 80 9.50 16.12 -14.26
N LYS A 81 9.63 16.18 -15.58
CA LYS A 81 10.80 16.73 -16.26
C LYS A 81 10.77 18.26 -16.18
N GLU A 82 11.91 18.89 -16.46
CA GLU A 82 12.02 20.35 -16.48
C GLU A 82 11.07 21.02 -17.48
N MET A 83 10.76 20.34 -18.60
CA MET A 83 9.79 20.83 -19.60
C MET A 83 8.31 20.69 -19.17
N GLY A 84 8.03 20.23 -17.96
CA GLY A 84 6.66 20.06 -17.46
C GLY A 84 5.98 18.79 -17.96
N ASP A 85 6.70 17.90 -18.65
CA ASP A 85 6.22 16.58 -19.05
C ASP A 85 6.44 15.54 -17.95
N LEU A 86 5.57 14.53 -17.90
CA LEU A 86 5.72 13.40 -16.99
C LEU A 86 6.87 12.48 -17.44
N ALA A 87 7.73 12.06 -16.51
CA ALA A 87 8.72 11.01 -16.77
C ALA A 87 8.01 9.65 -16.91
N SER A 88 7.72 9.26 -18.16
CA SER A 88 6.93 8.07 -18.47
C SER A 88 7.77 6.79 -18.52
N GLN A 89 8.98 6.86 -19.08
CA GLN A 89 9.91 5.74 -19.19
C GLN A 89 10.82 5.62 -17.96
N ASP A 90 11.33 4.42 -17.69
CA ASP A 90 12.22 4.19 -16.55
C ASP A 90 13.59 4.85 -16.73
N MET A 91 14.07 4.98 -17.98
CA MET A 91 15.28 5.75 -18.30
C MET A 91 15.14 7.22 -17.92
N ASP A 92 14.01 7.85 -18.29
CA ASP A 92 13.73 9.24 -17.98
C ASP A 92 13.79 9.52 -16.47
N LYS A 93 13.20 8.62 -15.68
CA LYS A 93 13.20 8.73 -14.22
C LYS A 93 14.60 8.57 -13.65
N ALA A 94 15.38 7.62 -14.18
CA ALA A 94 16.75 7.36 -13.73
C ALA A 94 17.67 8.56 -14.01
N GLU A 95 17.59 9.15 -15.20
CA GLU A 95 18.37 10.34 -15.58
C GLU A 95 18.00 11.54 -14.72
N LEU A 96 16.71 11.81 -14.54
CA LEU A 96 16.22 12.91 -13.70
C LEU A 96 16.76 12.81 -12.27
N LEU A 97 16.65 11.63 -11.65
CA LEU A 97 17.15 11.40 -10.29
C LEU A 97 18.67 11.53 -10.25
N ASN A 98 19.39 10.96 -11.21
CA ASN A 98 20.84 11.02 -11.26
C ASN A 98 21.36 12.47 -11.39
N ASN A 99 20.71 13.28 -12.23
CA ASN A 99 21.04 14.70 -12.39
C ASN A 99 20.79 15.48 -11.10
N PHE A 100 19.66 15.23 -10.42
CA PHE A 100 19.37 15.83 -9.12
C PHE A 100 20.44 15.48 -8.07
N PHE A 101 20.79 14.19 -7.96
CA PHE A 101 21.84 13.73 -7.05
C PHE A 101 23.20 14.38 -7.38
N ALA A 102 23.62 14.39 -8.65
CA ALA A 102 24.87 15.03 -9.06
C ALA A 102 24.91 16.54 -8.70
N SER A 103 23.77 17.23 -8.83
CA SER A 103 23.66 18.65 -8.48
C SER A 103 23.87 18.92 -6.98
N VAL A 104 23.30 18.09 -6.09
CA VAL A 104 23.48 18.26 -4.62
C VAL A 104 24.86 17.83 -4.13
N PHE A 105 25.58 17.01 -4.90
CA PHE A 105 26.94 16.56 -4.57
C PHE A 105 28.05 17.46 -5.15
N THR A 106 27.76 18.71 -5.47
CA THR A 106 28.77 19.72 -5.89
C THR A 106 29.54 20.29 -4.69
N GLY A 107 30.12 19.43 -3.85
CA GLY A 107 31.10 19.82 -2.85
C GLY A 107 32.47 19.99 -3.51
N LYS A 108 33.06 21.19 -3.43
CA LYS A 108 34.51 21.38 -3.66
C LYS A 108 35.27 20.51 -2.66
N GLY A 109 35.62 19.30 -3.06
CA GLY A 109 36.26 18.34 -2.18
C GLY A 109 36.73 17.12 -2.97
N SER A 110 37.89 17.28 -3.60
CA SER A 110 38.75 16.22 -4.13
C SER A 110 38.41 15.64 -5.51
N ASN A 111 39.40 15.76 -6.40
CA ASN A 111 39.43 15.28 -7.78
C ASN A 111 39.48 13.75 -7.82
N HIS A 112 38.34 13.09 -7.59
CA HIS A 112 38.22 11.66 -7.84
C HIS A 112 37.42 11.46 -9.12
N THR A 113 38.13 11.47 -10.26
CA THR A 113 37.60 10.99 -11.53
C THR A 113 37.31 9.49 -11.40
N THR A 114 36.09 9.12 -11.00
CA THR A 114 35.63 7.74 -11.09
C THR A 114 35.33 7.44 -12.55
N GLN A 115 36.29 6.81 -13.23
CA GLN A 115 36.04 6.22 -14.54
C GLN A 115 34.96 5.15 -14.39
N VAL A 116 33.84 5.32 -15.10
CA VAL A 116 32.84 4.29 -15.28
C VAL A 116 33.44 3.22 -16.19
N THR A 117 34.04 2.18 -15.60
CA THR A 117 34.37 0.97 -16.34
C THR A 117 33.07 0.27 -16.73
N LYS A 118 32.82 0.24 -18.04
CA LYS A 118 31.70 -0.44 -18.71
C LYS A 118 31.57 -1.87 -18.20
N GLY A 119 30.56 -2.12 -17.36
CA GLY A 119 30.22 -3.45 -16.85
C GLY A 119 29.96 -4.40 -18.02
N LYS A 120 30.78 -5.44 -18.10
CA LYS A 120 30.65 -6.52 -19.08
C LYS A 120 29.39 -7.33 -18.74
N ASN A 121 28.35 -7.22 -19.58
CA ASN A 121 27.19 -8.12 -19.56
C ASN A 121 27.69 -9.56 -19.69
N ARG A 122 27.65 -10.33 -18.60
CA ARG A 122 27.77 -11.79 -18.64
C ARG A 122 26.37 -12.37 -18.67
N GLY A 123 26.08 -13.07 -19.76
CA GLY A 123 24.76 -13.59 -20.10
C GLY A 123 24.17 -14.52 -19.05
N SER A 124 22.84 -14.51 -19.00
CA SER A 124 22.05 -15.54 -18.36
C SER A 124 22.31 -16.87 -19.07
N VAL A 125 22.93 -17.81 -18.37
CA VAL A 125 22.87 -19.22 -18.76
C VAL A 125 21.48 -19.71 -18.36
N ASN A 126 20.72 -20.18 -19.35
CA ASN A 126 19.42 -20.82 -19.15
C ASN A 126 19.64 -22.11 -18.35
N GLU A 127 18.95 -22.23 -17.22
CA GLU A 127 18.87 -23.48 -16.46
C GLU A 127 17.58 -24.18 -16.89
N GLU A 128 17.73 -25.20 -17.74
CA GLU A 128 16.66 -26.06 -18.24
C GLU A 128 16.40 -27.16 -17.19
N LEU A 129 15.14 -27.37 -16.81
CA LEU A 129 14.70 -28.35 -15.82
C LEU A 129 14.88 -29.79 -16.32
N PRO A 130 15.42 -30.74 -15.53
CA PRO A 130 15.40 -32.14 -15.90
C PRO A 130 14.08 -32.79 -15.46
N THR A 131 13.42 -33.41 -16.45
CA THR A 131 12.37 -34.41 -16.26
C THR A 131 13.03 -35.78 -16.16
N VAL A 132 12.89 -36.46 -15.02
CA VAL A 132 12.57 -37.90 -14.88
C VAL A 132 11.82 -38.08 -13.57
#